data_AF-A0A063BHL9-F1
#
_entry.id   AF-A0A063BHL9-F1
#
_cell.length_a   1.000
_cell.length_b   1.000
_cell.length_c   1.000
_cell.angle_alpha   90.00
_cell.angle_beta   90.00
_cell.angle_gamma   90.00
#
_symmetry.space_group_name_H-M   'P 1'
#
loop_
_entity.id
_entity.type
_entity.pdbx_description
1 polymer ?
#
loop_
_entity_poly.entity_id
_entity_poly.type
_entity_poly.pdbx_seq_one_letter_code
_entity_poly.pdbx_strand_id
1 'polypeptide(L)'
;MMAVDAAAAEAIAAQRATSDQSTTFLLYTEGHPAGMIGAYFDGTPQRRAFVSELWVAHAVRHLRGGVLLVDTASAWLAERGAGEIYAWIADANRNAVRFYERAGFNNTGEHAPIARVPGAMKSLFVSQVAR
;
A
#
# COMPACT_ATOMS: atom_id res chain seq x y z
N MET A 1 21.26 13.70 2.43
CA MET A 1 20.74 12.69 3.39
C MET A 1 19.46 13.29 3.97
N MET A 2 18.29 12.70 3.73
CA MET A 2 17.08 13.18 4.42
C MET A 2 17.28 12.87 5.91
N ALA A 3 17.40 13.89 6.74
CA ALA A 3 17.35 13.72 8.18
C ALA A 3 15.91 13.35 8.53
N VAL A 4 15.68 12.11 8.95
CA VAL A 4 14.41 11.70 9.52
C VAL A 4 14.45 12.11 10.99
N ASP A 5 13.49 12.92 11.40
CA ASP A 5 13.27 13.16 12.83
C ASP A 5 12.77 11.85 13.46
N ALA A 6 13.62 11.24 14.28
CA ALA A 6 13.34 9.95 14.92
C ALA A 6 12.12 10.03 15.83
N ALA A 7 11.90 11.15 16.52
CA ALA A 7 10.76 11.33 17.40
C ALA A 7 9.44 11.43 16.60
N ALA A 8 9.46 12.16 15.48
CA ALA A 8 8.32 12.21 14.57
C ALA A 8 8.02 10.83 13.96
N ALA A 9 9.05 10.07 13.58
CA ALA A 9 8.90 8.71 13.05
C ALA A 9 8.32 7.74 14.11
N GLU A 10 8.79 7.82 15.36
CA GLU A 10 8.29 7.03 16.48
C GLU A 10 6.82 7.35 16.79
N ALA A 11 6.45 8.63 16.79
CA ALA A 11 5.07 9.06 16.98
C ALA A 11 4.13 8.52 15.88
N ILE A 12 4.56 8.55 14.61
CA ILE A 12 3.80 7.95 13.50
C ILE A 12 3.68 6.44 13.68
N ALA A 13 4.74 5.75 14.09
CA ALA A 13 4.73 4.31 14.33
C ALA A 13 3.77 3.94 15.46
N ALA A 14 3.82 4.63 16.60
CA ALA A 14 2.93 4.40 17.73
C ALA A 14 1.45 4.64 17.36
N GLN A 15 1.17 5.73 16.62
CA GLN A 15 -0.18 6.02 16.13
C GLN A 15 -0.69 4.91 15.21
N ARG A 16 0.10 4.49 14.21
CA ARG A 16 -0.29 3.47 13.23
C ARG A 16 -0.38 2.06 13.83
N ALA A 17 0.35 1.78 14.90
CA ALA A 17 0.30 0.49 15.60
C ALA A 17 -1.02 0.27 16.36
N THR A 18 -1.71 1.35 16.73
CA THR A 18 -2.93 1.31 17.57
C THR A 18 -4.16 1.88 16.88
N SER A 19 -4.04 2.34 15.63
CA SER A 19 -5.13 2.96 14.87
C SER A 19 -6.01 1.91 14.19
N ASP A 20 -7.31 2.17 14.16
CA ASP A 20 -8.28 1.41 13.35
C ASP A 20 -8.52 2.02 11.95
N GLN A 21 -7.83 3.13 11.62
CA GLN A 21 -7.99 3.82 10.34
C GLN A 21 -6.77 3.69 9.44
N SER A 22 -5.58 3.49 10.00
CA SER A 22 -4.37 3.34 9.21
C SER A 22 -3.31 2.52 9.94
N THR A 23 -2.60 1.65 9.22
CA THR A 23 -1.46 0.92 9.76
C THR A 23 -0.34 0.78 8.73
N THR A 24 0.80 0.25 9.17
CA THR A 24 1.94 -0.08 8.31
C THR A 24 2.47 -1.45 8.69
N PHE A 25 2.56 -2.34 7.70
CA PHE A 25 3.16 -3.65 7.87
C PHE A 25 4.60 -3.63 7.39
N LEU A 26 5.47 -4.29 8.14
CA LEU A 26 6.88 -4.49 7.82
C LEU A 26 7.13 -5.97 7.56
N LEU A 27 7.80 -6.26 6.44
CA LEU A 27 8.34 -7.59 6.18
C LEU A 27 9.77 -7.64 6.72
N TYR A 28 10.07 -8.62 7.58
CA TYR A 28 11.41 -8.87 8.08
C TYR A 28 11.98 -10.17 7.50
N THR A 29 13.27 -10.16 7.16
CA THR A 29 14.05 -11.37 6.84
C THR A 29 15.37 -11.31 7.59
N GLU A 30 15.72 -12.38 8.31
CA GLU A 30 16.97 -12.47 9.09
C GLU A 30 17.18 -11.26 10.02
N GLY A 31 16.10 -10.76 10.64
CA GLY A 31 16.14 -9.61 11.55
C GLY A 31 16.21 -8.23 10.87
N HIS A 32 16.24 -8.17 9.54
CA HIS A 32 16.33 -6.91 8.79
C HIS A 32 15.02 -6.57 8.07
N PRO A 33 14.59 -5.29 8.02
CA PRO A 33 13.43 -4.89 7.25
C PRO A 33 13.69 -5.06 5.76
N ALA A 34 12.86 -5.87 5.12
CA ALA A 34 12.97 -6.28 3.72
C ALA A 34 11.77 -5.89 2.86
N GLY A 35 10.77 -5.23 3.45
CA GLY A 35 9.64 -4.64 2.74
C GLY A 35 8.68 -3.90 3.67
N MET A 36 7.76 -3.15 3.07
CA MET A 36 6.73 -2.41 3.78
C MET A 36 5.50 -2.23 2.89
N ILE A 37 4.33 -2.10 3.51
CA ILE A 37 3.11 -1.58 2.87
C ILE A 37 2.30 -0.76 3.88
N GLY A 38 1.70 0.33 3.40
CA GLY A 38 0.70 1.10 4.14
C GLY A 38 -0.71 0.60 3.84
N ALA A 39 -1.58 0.62 4.85
CA ALA A 39 -3.02 0.33 4.71
C ALA A 39 -3.81 1.44 5.41
N TYR A 40 -4.84 1.99 4.78
CA TYR A 40 -5.65 3.04 5.42
C TYR A 40 -7.06 3.17 4.82
N PHE A 41 -7.98 3.76 5.57
CA PHE A 41 -9.24 4.30 5.04
C PHE A 41 -9.09 5.78 4.72
N ASP A 42 -9.58 6.22 3.55
CA ASP A 42 -9.61 7.64 3.23
C ASP A 42 -10.64 8.42 4.07
N GLY A 43 -10.49 9.74 4.12
CA GLY A 43 -11.40 10.63 4.86
C GLY A 43 -12.67 11.01 4.10
N THR A 44 -12.99 10.31 3.01
CA THR A 44 -14.22 10.60 2.25
C THR A 44 -15.44 9.98 2.92
N PRO A 45 -16.67 10.45 2.66
CA PRO A 45 -17.88 9.80 3.16
C PRO A 45 -18.01 8.32 2.78
N GLN A 46 -17.44 7.93 1.62
CA GLN A 46 -17.41 6.55 1.15
C GLN A 46 -16.40 5.70 1.91
N ARG A 47 -15.44 6.33 2.61
CA ARG A 47 -14.42 5.69 3.44
C ARG A 47 -13.76 4.52 2.71
N ARG A 48 -13.17 4.81 1.55
CA ARG A 48 -12.54 3.79 0.69
C ARG A 48 -11.26 3.28 1.36
N ALA A 49 -11.03 1.97 1.30
CA ALA A 49 -9.86 1.32 1.85
C ALA A 49 -8.72 1.27 0.81
N PHE A 50 -7.51 1.66 1.21
CA PHE A 50 -6.36 1.78 0.32
C PHE A 50 -5.16 1.00 0.84
N VAL A 51 -4.40 0.44 -0.10
CA VAL A 51 -3.00 0.07 0.11
C VAL A 51 -2.08 1.05 -0.61
N SER A 52 -0.95 1.35 0.01
CA SER A 52 0.01 2.35 -0.51
C SER A 52 1.44 2.01 -0.12
N GLU A 53 2.39 2.77 -0.71
CA GLU A 53 3.80 2.79 -0.27
C GLU A 53 4.50 1.42 -0.31
N LEU A 54 4.00 0.48 -1.12
CA LEU A 54 4.57 -0.86 -1.24
C LEU A 54 6.00 -0.81 -1.78
N TRP A 55 6.93 -1.38 -1.01
CA TRP A 55 8.27 -1.69 -1.50
C TRP A 55 8.77 -3.01 -0.92
N VAL A 56 9.65 -3.66 -1.66
CA VAL A 56 10.34 -4.90 -1.26
C VAL A 56 11.80 -4.79 -1.68
N ALA A 57 12.70 -5.06 -0.75
CA ALA A 57 14.14 -5.09 -0.97
C ALA A 57 14.47 -6.07 -2.10
N HIS A 58 15.39 -5.67 -2.98
CA HIS A 58 15.69 -6.45 -4.19
C HIS A 58 16.09 -7.90 -3.89
N ALA A 59 16.87 -8.11 -2.82
CA ALA A 59 17.38 -9.40 -2.40
C ALA A 59 16.30 -10.46 -2.12
N VAL A 60 15.07 -10.05 -1.76
CA VAL A 60 14.01 -10.98 -1.33
C VAL A 60 12.78 -10.99 -2.26
N ARG A 61 12.84 -10.31 -3.42
CA ARG A 61 11.68 -10.20 -4.33
C ARG A 61 11.18 -11.53 -4.87
N HIS A 62 12.06 -12.53 -4.98
CA HIS A 62 11.71 -13.87 -5.44
C HIS A 62 10.90 -14.68 -4.41
N LEU A 63 10.81 -14.22 -3.16
CA LEU A 63 10.08 -14.89 -2.08
C LEU A 63 8.61 -14.47 -1.97
N ARG A 64 8.05 -13.86 -3.03
CA ARG A 64 6.66 -13.35 -3.06
C ARG A 64 6.33 -12.35 -1.93
N GLY A 65 7.33 -11.68 -1.36
CA GLY A 65 7.14 -10.75 -0.23
C GLY A 65 6.14 -9.62 -0.51
N GLY A 66 6.06 -9.16 -1.76
CA GLY A 66 5.05 -8.16 -2.15
C GLY A 66 3.62 -8.70 -2.05
N VAL A 67 3.40 -9.96 -2.46
CA VAL A 67 2.09 -10.61 -2.35
C VAL A 67 1.70 -10.77 -0.90
N LEU A 68 2.62 -11.27 -0.06
CA LEU A 68 2.39 -11.40 1.38
C LEU A 68 1.99 -10.06 2.03
N LEU A 69 2.68 -8.98 1.68
CA LEU A 69 2.36 -7.63 2.20
C LEU A 69 0.97 -7.17 1.75
N VAL A 70 0.62 -7.32 0.47
CA VAL A 70 -0.70 -6.95 -0.05
C VAL A 70 -1.81 -7.76 0.61
N ASP A 71 -1.62 -9.07 0.74
CA ASP A 71 -2.60 -9.95 1.39
C ASP A 71 -2.79 -9.58 2.86
N THR A 72 -1.69 -9.34 3.58
CA THR A 72 -1.72 -8.92 5.00
C THR A 72 -2.46 -7.59 5.18
N ALA A 73 -2.14 -6.59 4.36
CA ALA A 73 -2.80 -5.30 4.41
C ALA A 73 -4.29 -5.40 4.05
N SER A 74 -4.63 -6.21 3.05
CA SER A 74 -6.01 -6.40 2.60
C SER A 74 -6.84 -7.11 3.67
N ALA A 75 -6.30 -8.12 4.33
CA ALA A 75 -6.95 -8.81 5.44
C ALA A 75 -7.24 -7.85 6.61
N TRP A 76 -6.27 -7.02 7.00
CA TRP A 76 -6.45 -6.04 8.06
C TRP A 76 -7.54 -5.00 7.75
N LEU A 77 -7.65 -4.57 6.49
CA LEU A 77 -8.71 -3.68 6.01
C LEU A 77 -10.07 -4.40 5.98
N ALA A 78 -10.10 -5.66 5.55
CA ALA A 78 -11.29 -6.50 5.50
C ALA A 78 -11.90 -6.74 6.88
N GLU A 79 -11.06 -7.07 7.87
CA GLU A 79 -11.47 -7.19 9.29
C GLU A 79 -12.12 -5.91 9.83
N ARG A 80 -11.84 -4.77 9.20
CA ARG A 80 -12.40 -3.44 9.53
C ARG A 80 -13.54 -3.01 8.61
N GLY A 81 -14.10 -3.95 7.85
CA GLY A 81 -15.31 -3.77 7.06
C GLY A 81 -15.09 -3.34 5.60
N ALA A 82 -13.86 -3.37 5.09
CA ALA A 82 -13.62 -3.12 3.68
C ALA A 82 -14.11 -4.29 2.81
N GLY A 83 -15.02 -4.02 1.86
CA GLY A 83 -15.38 -4.98 0.80
C GLY A 83 -14.50 -4.88 -0.43
N GLU A 84 -13.84 -3.73 -0.61
CA GLU A 84 -13.00 -3.40 -1.76
C GLU A 84 -11.72 -2.72 -1.28
N ILE A 85 -10.60 -3.05 -1.93
CA ILE A 85 -9.28 -2.50 -1.64
C ILE A 85 -8.77 -1.76 -2.87
N TYR A 86 -8.35 -0.52 -2.67
CA TYR A 86 -7.93 0.39 -3.73
C TYR A 86 -6.42 0.65 -3.70
N ALA A 87 -5.82 0.89 -4.87
CA ALA A 87 -4.42 1.29 -4.99
C ALA A 87 -4.25 2.32 -6.11
N TRP A 88 -3.58 3.43 -5.80
CA TRP A 88 -3.14 4.39 -6.80
C TRP A 88 -1.76 3.98 -7.34
N ILE A 89 -1.67 3.74 -8.65
CA ILE A 89 -0.44 3.27 -9.28
C ILE A 89 -0.01 4.26 -10.35
N ALA A 90 1.23 4.73 -10.29
CA ALA A 90 1.81 5.57 -11.34
C ALA A 90 1.83 4.82 -12.68
N ASP A 91 1.32 5.43 -13.75
CA ASP A 91 1.15 4.76 -15.05
C ASP A 91 2.50 4.34 -15.66
N ALA A 92 3.54 5.12 -15.37
CA ALA A 92 4.91 4.83 -15.78
C ALA A 92 5.51 3.62 -15.03
N ASN A 93 4.98 3.24 -13.86
CA ASN A 93 5.47 2.11 -13.07
C ASN A 93 4.85 0.79 -13.57
N ARG A 94 5.26 0.37 -14.77
CA ARG A 94 4.75 -0.84 -15.43
C ARG A 94 4.95 -2.12 -14.62
N ASN A 95 5.99 -2.18 -13.79
CA ASN A 95 6.22 -3.31 -12.89
C ASN A 95 5.17 -3.38 -11.78
N ALA A 96 4.85 -2.25 -11.15
CA ALA A 96 3.78 -2.20 -10.15
C ALA A 96 2.42 -2.51 -10.77
N VAL A 97 2.10 -1.95 -11.95
CA VAL A 97 0.84 -2.26 -12.66
C VAL A 97 0.68 -3.77 -12.84
N ARG A 98 1.67 -4.45 -13.45
CA ARG A 98 1.61 -5.91 -13.65
C ARG A 98 1.56 -6.70 -12.36
N PHE A 99 2.22 -6.21 -11.30
CA PHE A 99 2.21 -6.84 -9.99
C PHE A 99 0.79 -6.80 -9.38
N TYR A 100 0.15 -5.63 -9.35
CA TYR A 100 -1.20 -5.47 -8.80
C TYR A 100 -2.25 -6.19 -9.65
N GLU A 101 -2.15 -6.16 -10.98
CA GLU A 101 -3.01 -6.96 -11.87
C GLU A 101 -2.96 -8.45 -11.55
N ARG A 102 -1.75 -9.00 -11.36
CA ARG A 102 -1.56 -10.40 -10.95
C ARG A 102 -2.04 -10.69 -9.53
N ALA A 103 -2.08 -9.68 -8.67
CA ALA A 103 -2.64 -9.76 -7.32
C ALA A 103 -4.17 -9.63 -7.28
N GLY A 104 -4.85 -9.54 -8.44
CA GLY A 104 -6.30 -9.50 -8.54
C GLY A 104 -6.91 -8.09 -8.62
N PHE A 105 -6.07 -7.05 -8.70
CA PHE A 105 -6.54 -5.69 -8.87
C PHE A 105 -6.88 -5.40 -10.33
N ASN A 106 -7.95 -4.67 -10.57
CA ASN A 106 -8.40 -4.24 -11.90
C ASN A 106 -8.43 -2.71 -11.97
N ASN A 107 -8.05 -2.14 -13.11
CA ASN A 107 -8.11 -0.70 -13.32
C ASN A 107 -9.57 -0.23 -13.32
N THR A 108 -9.88 0.84 -12.58
CA THR A 108 -11.23 1.41 -12.50
C THR A 108 -11.55 2.38 -13.64
N GLY A 109 -10.53 2.82 -14.38
CA GLY A 109 -10.60 3.92 -15.35
C GLY A 109 -10.47 5.31 -14.72
N GLU A 110 -10.34 5.41 -13.39
CA GLU A 110 -10.09 6.68 -12.71
C GLU A 110 -8.60 7.04 -12.80
N HIS A 111 -8.31 8.30 -13.15
CA HIS A 111 -6.95 8.81 -13.30
C HIS A 111 -6.78 10.12 -12.52
N ALA A 112 -5.57 10.35 -12.01
CA ALA A 112 -5.20 11.59 -11.35
C ALA A 112 -3.76 11.99 -11.68
N PRO A 113 -3.42 13.29 -11.64
CA PRO A 113 -2.03 13.72 -11.74
C PRO A 113 -1.22 13.31 -10.49
N ILE A 114 0.07 13.09 -10.68
CA ILE A 114 1.02 12.92 -9.57
C ILE A 114 1.55 14.30 -9.18
N ALA A 115 1.08 14.82 -8.04
CA ALA A 115 1.33 16.21 -7.62
C ALA A 115 2.81 16.65 -7.64
N ARG A 116 3.75 15.73 -7.37
CA ARG A 116 5.19 16.02 -7.31
C ARG A 116 5.94 15.81 -8.63
N VAL A 117 5.26 15.33 -9.68
CA VAL A 117 5.89 14.97 -10.96
C VAL A 117 5.04 15.56 -12.10
N PRO A 118 5.39 16.73 -12.64
CA PRO A 118 4.62 17.38 -13.70
C PRO A 118 4.39 16.48 -14.91
N GLY A 119 3.15 16.42 -15.40
CA GLY A 119 2.77 15.60 -16.55
C GLY A 119 2.66 14.10 -16.28
N ALA A 120 3.03 13.61 -15.09
CA ALA A 120 2.87 12.21 -14.74
C ALA A 120 1.47 11.93 -14.19
N MET A 121 0.90 10.80 -14.61
CA MET A 121 -0.42 10.33 -14.24
C MET A 121 -0.33 9.04 -13.42
N LYS A 122 -1.37 8.81 -12.62
CA LYS A 122 -1.62 7.57 -11.89
C LYS A 122 -3.05 7.11 -12.15
N SER A 123 -3.24 5.81 -12.20
CA SER A 123 -4.54 5.16 -12.35
C SER A 123 -4.95 4.50 -11.03
N LEU A 124 -6.25 4.49 -10.76
CA LEU A 124 -6.81 3.79 -9.62
C LEU A 124 -7.11 2.34 -10.01
N PHE A 125 -6.71 1.43 -9.13
CA PHE A 125 -6.99 0.01 -9.25
C PHE A 125 -7.79 -0.46 -8.04
N VAL A 126 -8.63 -1.47 -8.22
CA VAL A 126 -9.48 -2.05 -7.17
C VAL A 126 -9.42 -3.58 -7.19
N SER A 127 -9.37 -4.20 -6.01
CA SER A 127 -9.59 -5.62 -5.80
C SER A 127 -10.76 -5.84 -4.85
N GLN A 128 -11.55 -6.87 -5.09
CA GLN A 128 -12.55 -7.33 -4.14
C GLN A 128 -11.88 -8.11 -3.02
N VAL A 129 -12.37 -7.96 -1.79
CA VAL A 129 -11.97 -8.83 -0.68
C VAL A 129 -12.70 -10.18 -0.84
N ALA A 130 -11.96 -11.29 -0.80
CA ALA A 130 -12.58 -12.61 -0.77
C ALA A 130 -13.40 -12.75 0.51
N ARG A 131 -14.70 -13.04 0.36
CA ARG A 131 -15.62 -13.28 1.48
C ARG A 131 -15.31 -14.57 2.22
#